data_AF-A0A5E4KPI1-F1
#
_entry.id   AF-A0A5E4KPI1-F1
#
_cell.length_a   1.000
_cell.length_b   1.000
_cell.length_c   1.000
_cell.angle_alpha   90.00
_cell.angle_beta   90.00
_cell.angle_gamma   90.00
#
_symmetry.space_group_name_H-M   'P 1'
#
loop_
_entity.id
_entity.type
_entity.pdbx_description
1 polymer ?
#
loop_
_entity_poly.entity_id
_entity_poly.type
_entity_poly.pdbx_seq_one_letter_code
_entity_poly.pdbx_strand_id
1 'polypeptide(L)'
;MDIDNTKYDAFLKTLHPKLSKKYKGLQKNYYSESKNNFEKNIDDFIDKIELGIKTDKEHRDLINLCVFPFSNVQSDVDLNYRFIRGEPLWELEKKSFDFLLCHFEKKFVIFGECKASIQNYSDVVKELELRQKIVLDNIDYIIENYLGFEPKNIKYVIGVYSSDDEELIKKIIERNSDFIVWSIDRYKKLLSFKSFLNISETQKRKIEHDHTKLNNKLKKIPTDTGGYDMFPSSHIITRLRQIILTKEKKQKDLIVSPSKIKSKVKNDIFYLNETIQTDIASRIINYAEKIGFIEPIDENSIEYRIISNYRHESGLEKDLINKFINFKIKEKEMEIFENSHTNAMEIIKQELKMQYTLDKF
;
A
#
# COMPACT_ATOMS: atom_id res chain seq x y z
N MET A 1 2.28 19.12 17.01
CA MET A 1 3.10 19.57 15.86
C MET A 1 2.99 21.07 15.88
N ASP A 2 4.05 21.71 16.36
CA ASP A 2 4.11 23.17 16.50
C ASP A 2 4.75 23.75 15.25
N ILE A 3 4.27 24.91 14.82
CA ILE A 3 4.77 25.61 13.65
C ILE A 3 6.12 26.25 14.01
N ASP A 4 7.20 25.82 13.36
CA ASP A 4 8.50 26.47 13.49
C ASP A 4 8.53 27.78 12.68
N ASN A 5 8.32 28.89 13.38
CA ASN A 5 8.32 30.24 12.80
C ASN A 5 9.72 30.85 12.65
N THR A 6 10.78 30.19 13.13
CA THR A 6 12.11 30.81 13.22
C THR A 6 12.65 31.33 11.89
N LYS A 7 12.41 30.60 10.80
CA LYS A 7 12.77 31.01 9.43
C LYS A 7 12.01 32.26 8.97
N TYR A 8 10.72 32.37 9.27
CA TYR A 8 9.89 33.50 8.85
C TYR A 8 10.20 34.75 9.70
N ASP A 9 10.46 34.55 10.99
CA ASP A 9 10.89 35.61 11.89
C ASP A 9 12.23 36.20 11.48
N ALA A 10 13.19 35.35 11.07
CA ALA A 10 14.45 35.81 10.52
C ALA A 10 14.26 36.66 9.25
N PHE A 11 13.42 36.21 8.31
CA PHE A 11 13.10 36.98 7.10
C PHE A 11 12.45 38.33 7.43
N LEU A 12 11.46 38.36 8.32
CA LEU A 12 10.78 39.58 8.74
C LEU A 12 11.72 40.62 9.35
N LYS A 13 12.74 40.19 10.11
CA LYS A 13 13.75 41.08 10.71
C LYS A 13 14.64 41.77 9.68
N THR A 14 14.78 41.20 8.48
CA THR A 14 15.58 41.81 7.39
C THR A 14 14.80 42.85 6.59
N LEU A 15 13.48 42.92 6.75
CA LEU A 15 12.62 43.80 5.95
C LEU A 15 12.42 45.18 6.58
N HIS A 16 12.43 46.21 5.75
CA HIS A 16 11.95 47.54 6.14
C HIS A 16 10.47 47.46 6.63
N PRO A 17 10.04 48.25 7.63
CA PRO A 17 8.69 48.17 8.21
C PRO A 17 7.53 48.18 7.22
N LYS A 18 7.63 48.95 6.12
CA LYS A 18 6.63 48.97 5.04
C LYS A 18 6.49 47.61 4.34
N LEU A 19 7.61 46.97 4.00
CA LEU A 19 7.62 45.65 3.36
C LEU A 19 7.23 44.55 4.34
N SER A 20 7.61 44.67 5.61
CA SER A 20 7.15 43.78 6.69
C SER A 20 5.62 43.82 6.85
N LYS A 21 5.01 45.02 6.84
CA LYS A 21 3.54 45.16 6.87
C LYS A 21 2.89 44.54 5.64
N LYS A 22 3.45 44.77 4.45
CA LYS A 22 2.94 44.20 3.20
C LYS A 22 3.02 42.67 3.20
N TYR A 23 4.17 42.11 3.61
CA TYR A 23 4.36 40.67 3.77
C TYR A 23 3.27 40.04 4.64
N LYS A 24 3.04 40.60 5.85
CA LYS A 24 2.01 40.09 6.77
C LYS A 24 0.61 40.18 6.16
N GLY A 25 0.32 41.22 5.39
CA GLY A 25 -0.94 41.34 4.65
C GLY A 25 -1.11 40.26 3.59
N LEU A 26 -0.08 40.04 2.76
CA LEU A 26 -0.07 39.00 1.72
C LEU A 26 -0.20 37.60 2.32
N GLN A 27 0.60 37.28 3.32
CA GLN A 27 0.58 35.99 4.00
C GLN A 27 -0.80 35.70 4.61
N LYS A 28 -1.39 36.67 5.31
CA LYS A 28 -2.73 36.53 5.87
C LYS A 28 -3.78 36.27 4.79
N ASN A 29 -3.71 37.01 3.67
CA ASN A 29 -4.65 36.83 2.56
C ASN A 29 -4.52 35.43 1.94
N TYR A 30 -3.31 34.99 1.60
CA TYR A 30 -3.08 33.66 1.03
C TYR A 30 -3.51 32.54 1.98
N TYR A 31 -3.21 32.68 3.28
CA TYR A 31 -3.63 31.73 4.29
C TYR A 31 -5.16 31.65 4.37
N SER A 32 -5.84 32.79 4.52
CA SER A 32 -7.31 32.82 4.61
C SER A 32 -7.99 32.27 3.36
N GLU A 33 -7.53 32.63 2.17
CA GLU A 33 -8.08 32.12 0.92
C GLU A 33 -7.92 30.61 0.79
N SER A 34 -6.69 30.11 1.00
CA SER A 34 -6.38 28.68 0.89
C SER A 34 -7.08 27.86 1.97
N LYS A 35 -7.15 28.37 3.20
CA LYS A 35 -7.87 27.73 4.31
C LYS A 35 -9.36 27.65 4.04
N ASN A 36 -9.98 28.76 3.63
CA ASN A 36 -11.41 28.77 3.27
C ASN A 36 -11.70 27.79 2.11
N ASN A 37 -10.80 27.68 1.14
CA ASN A 37 -10.95 26.71 0.06
C ASN A 37 -10.84 25.27 0.57
N PHE A 38 -9.89 24.99 1.46
CA PHE A 38 -9.75 23.66 2.05
C PHE A 38 -10.94 23.28 2.92
N GLU A 39 -11.42 24.19 3.78
CA GLU A 39 -12.61 23.97 4.62
C GLU A 39 -13.86 23.66 3.79
N LYS A 40 -14.03 24.31 2.62
CA LYS A 40 -15.12 24.01 1.68
C LYS A 40 -15.03 22.64 1.01
N ASN A 41 -13.82 22.08 0.90
CA ASN A 41 -13.55 20.81 0.23
C ASN A 41 -13.01 19.75 1.20
N ILE A 42 -13.30 19.90 2.50
CA ILE A 42 -12.77 19.00 3.53
C ILE A 42 -13.36 17.59 3.38
N ASP A 43 -14.63 17.49 3.03
CA ASP A 43 -15.31 16.21 2.82
C ASP A 43 -14.69 15.46 1.63
N ASP A 44 -14.46 16.13 0.50
CA ASP A 44 -13.75 15.55 -0.65
C ASP A 44 -12.34 15.05 -0.30
N PHE A 45 -11.66 15.75 0.63
CA PHE A 45 -10.35 15.34 1.12
C PHE A 45 -10.43 14.09 1.99
N ILE A 46 -11.43 14.01 2.86
CA ILE A 46 -11.71 12.86 3.71
C ILE A 46 -12.10 11.65 2.84
N ASP A 47 -13.02 11.84 1.90
CA ASP A 47 -13.49 10.79 0.99
C ASP A 47 -12.35 10.16 0.18
N LYS A 48 -11.38 10.98 -0.26
CA LYS A 48 -10.17 10.48 -0.94
C LYS A 48 -9.33 9.58 -0.03
N ILE A 49 -9.19 9.94 1.25
CA ILE A 49 -8.46 9.13 2.23
C ILE A 49 -9.19 7.80 2.46
N GLU A 50 -10.50 7.85 2.70
CA GLU A 50 -11.32 6.67 2.96
C GLU A 50 -11.35 5.73 1.75
N LEU A 51 -11.47 6.28 0.54
CA LEU A 51 -11.37 5.52 -0.71
C LEU A 51 -10.01 4.84 -0.84
N GLY A 52 -8.92 5.50 -0.49
CA GLY A 52 -7.58 4.90 -0.47
C GLY A 52 -7.48 3.72 0.49
N ILE A 53 -8.02 3.85 1.71
CA ILE A 53 -8.06 2.78 2.72
C ILE A 53 -8.88 1.58 2.21
N LYS A 54 -10.06 1.86 1.64
CA LYS A 54 -10.94 0.83 1.07
C LYS A 54 -10.28 0.10 -0.09
N THR A 55 -9.65 0.84 -1.00
CA THR A 55 -8.97 0.28 -2.18
C THR A 55 -7.82 -0.65 -1.76
N ASP A 56 -7.00 -0.24 -0.79
CA ASP A 56 -5.92 -1.08 -0.24
C ASP A 56 -6.47 -2.36 0.41
N LYS A 57 -7.57 -2.24 1.17
CA LYS A 57 -8.24 -3.41 1.76
C LYS A 57 -8.75 -4.38 0.69
N GLU A 58 -9.46 -3.88 -0.32
CA GLU A 58 -10.00 -4.73 -1.39
C GLU A 58 -8.89 -5.40 -2.22
N HIS A 59 -7.79 -4.70 -2.48
CA HIS A 59 -6.62 -5.27 -3.17
C HIS A 59 -5.92 -6.33 -2.32
N ARG A 60 -5.67 -6.07 -1.03
CA ARG A 60 -5.11 -7.05 -0.10
C ARG A 60 -5.99 -8.29 0.04
N ASP A 61 -7.30 -8.10 0.19
CA ASP A 61 -8.26 -9.20 0.29
C ASP A 61 -8.20 -10.08 -0.98
N LEU A 62 -8.09 -9.47 -2.17
CA LEU A 62 -7.93 -10.21 -3.42
C LEU A 62 -6.60 -10.97 -3.53
N ILE A 63 -5.49 -10.36 -3.09
CA ILE A 63 -4.20 -11.07 -3.01
C ILE A 63 -4.33 -12.30 -2.10
N ASN A 64 -4.91 -12.12 -0.90
CA ASN A 64 -5.12 -13.22 0.02
C ASN A 64 -6.00 -14.32 -0.59
N LEU A 65 -7.08 -13.96 -1.28
CA LEU A 65 -7.93 -14.94 -2.00
C LEU A 65 -7.16 -15.70 -3.09
N CYS A 66 -6.10 -15.13 -3.66
CA CYS A 66 -5.25 -15.82 -4.64
C CYS A 66 -4.19 -16.71 -3.98
N VAL A 67 -3.56 -16.25 -2.89
CA VAL A 67 -2.40 -16.93 -2.28
C VAL A 67 -2.77 -17.86 -1.13
N PHE A 68 -3.95 -17.72 -0.53
CA PHE A 68 -4.39 -18.54 0.61
C PHE A 68 -4.32 -20.05 0.34
N PRO A 69 -4.75 -20.58 -0.83
CA PRO A 69 -4.63 -22.01 -1.10
C PRO A 69 -3.17 -22.51 -1.21
N PHE A 70 -2.21 -21.60 -1.19
CA PHE A 70 -0.78 -21.85 -1.29
C PHE A 70 -0.03 -21.50 0.02
N SER A 71 -0.75 -21.06 1.06
CA SER A 71 -0.17 -20.81 2.37
C SER A 71 -0.22 -22.10 3.21
N ASN A 72 0.96 -22.69 3.44
CA ASN A 72 1.10 -23.92 4.24
C ASN A 72 0.67 -23.77 5.72
N VAL A 73 0.35 -22.54 6.16
CA VAL A 73 0.00 -22.23 7.55
C VAL A 73 -1.52 -22.25 7.77
N GLN A 74 -2.32 -22.04 6.71
CA GLN A 74 -3.75 -21.74 6.84
C GLN A 74 -4.65 -22.54 5.88
N SER A 75 -4.10 -23.24 4.88
CA SER A 75 -4.88 -24.09 3.97
C SER A 75 -4.49 -25.57 4.11
N ASP A 76 -5.51 -26.42 4.17
CA ASP A 76 -5.34 -27.89 4.14
C ASP A 76 -5.11 -28.43 2.72
N VAL A 77 -5.10 -27.56 1.69
CA VAL A 77 -4.96 -27.99 0.30
C VAL A 77 -3.50 -28.06 -0.10
N ASP A 78 -2.99 -29.27 -0.28
CA ASP A 78 -1.67 -29.46 -0.83
C ASP A 78 -1.66 -29.25 -2.35
N LEU A 79 -1.15 -28.11 -2.80
CA LEU A 79 -0.92 -27.80 -4.22
C LEU A 79 0.50 -28.13 -4.70
N ASN A 80 1.42 -28.51 -3.79
CA ASN A 80 2.88 -28.57 -4.02
C ASN A 80 3.52 -27.23 -4.43
N TYR A 81 2.83 -26.12 -4.23
CA TYR A 81 3.33 -24.76 -4.42
C TYR A 81 3.39 -24.06 -3.07
N ARG A 82 4.37 -23.19 -2.88
CA ARG A 82 4.53 -22.38 -1.68
C ARG A 82 4.52 -20.91 -2.04
N PHE A 83 3.88 -20.10 -1.21
CA PHE A 83 4.07 -18.66 -1.23
C PHE A 83 5.50 -18.31 -0.83
N ILE A 84 6.21 -17.61 -1.71
CA ILE A 84 7.60 -17.20 -1.50
C ILE A 84 7.66 -15.76 -1.01
N ARG A 85 6.91 -14.87 -1.66
CA ARG A 85 7.04 -13.42 -1.44
C ARG A 85 5.81 -12.66 -1.91
N GLY A 86 5.44 -11.63 -1.17
CA GLY A 86 4.57 -10.54 -1.63
C GLY A 86 5.40 -9.39 -2.18
N GLU A 87 4.93 -8.75 -3.23
CA GLU A 87 5.60 -7.63 -3.92
C GLU A 87 7.07 -7.95 -4.29
N PRO A 88 7.34 -8.98 -5.13
CA PRO A 88 8.69 -9.22 -5.65
C PRO A 88 9.30 -7.95 -6.27
N LEU A 89 10.59 -7.70 -6.00
CA LEU A 89 11.37 -6.54 -6.46
C LEU A 89 11.00 -5.20 -5.81
N TRP A 90 10.16 -5.20 -4.77
CA TRP A 90 9.83 -4.02 -3.98
C TRP A 90 11.07 -3.28 -3.45
N GLU A 91 12.08 -4.02 -3.00
CA GLU A 91 13.33 -3.48 -2.45
C GLU A 91 14.22 -2.78 -3.50
N LEU A 92 13.96 -3.02 -4.79
CA LEU A 92 14.60 -2.35 -5.91
C LEU A 92 13.75 -1.17 -6.44
N GLU A 93 12.69 -0.82 -5.71
CA GLU A 93 11.69 0.18 -6.09
C GLU A 93 11.07 -0.09 -7.47
N LYS A 94 10.96 -1.38 -7.83
CA LYS A 94 10.35 -1.82 -9.10
C LYS A 94 8.92 -2.24 -8.86
N LYS A 95 7.99 -1.65 -9.63
CA LYS A 95 6.60 -2.09 -9.67
C LYS A 95 6.48 -3.36 -10.52
N SER A 96 6.66 -4.52 -9.88
CA SER A 96 6.51 -5.85 -10.50
C SER A 96 5.11 -6.41 -10.23
N PHE A 97 4.98 -7.70 -9.90
CA PHE A 97 3.74 -8.39 -9.54
C PHE A 97 3.45 -8.30 -8.03
N ASP A 98 2.23 -8.65 -7.63
CA ASP A 98 1.78 -8.63 -6.23
C ASP A 98 2.29 -9.83 -5.41
N PHE A 99 2.53 -10.97 -6.04
CA PHE A 99 3.06 -12.16 -5.33
C PHE A 99 3.87 -13.10 -6.22
N LEU A 100 4.67 -13.95 -5.56
CA LEU A 100 5.47 -15.02 -6.15
C LEU A 100 5.19 -16.36 -5.46
N LEU A 101 4.82 -17.37 -6.25
CA LEU A 101 4.66 -18.76 -5.80
C LEU A 101 5.70 -19.66 -6.47
N CYS A 102 6.07 -20.74 -5.78
CA CYS A 102 7.04 -21.69 -6.31
C CYS A 102 6.71 -23.15 -6.00
N HIS A 103 6.85 -24.01 -7.02
CA HIS A 103 6.94 -25.45 -6.86
C HIS A 103 8.41 -25.88 -6.93
N PHE A 104 9.04 -26.07 -5.76
CA PHE A 104 10.48 -26.32 -5.63
C PHE A 104 10.97 -27.54 -6.40
N GLU A 105 10.30 -28.70 -6.29
CA GLU A 105 10.74 -29.94 -6.97
C GLU A 105 10.77 -29.80 -8.50
N LYS A 106 9.75 -29.15 -9.07
CA LYS A 106 9.63 -28.94 -10.51
C LYS A 106 10.35 -27.68 -10.98
N LYS A 107 10.81 -26.84 -10.06
CA LYS A 107 11.38 -25.51 -10.32
C LYS A 107 10.44 -24.63 -11.17
N PHE A 108 9.14 -24.71 -10.91
CA PHE A 108 8.14 -23.87 -11.57
C PHE A 108 7.80 -22.68 -10.70
N VAL A 109 7.72 -21.49 -11.28
CA VAL A 109 7.38 -20.26 -10.56
C VAL A 109 6.18 -19.57 -11.20
N ILE A 110 5.37 -18.94 -10.36
CA ILE A 110 4.19 -18.18 -10.76
C ILE A 110 4.32 -16.77 -10.19
N PHE A 111 4.37 -15.77 -11.05
CA PHE A 111 4.19 -14.38 -10.67
C PHE A 111 2.72 -14.01 -10.83
N GLY A 112 2.13 -13.42 -9.79
CA GLY A 112 0.71 -13.12 -9.77
C GLY A 112 0.40 -11.67 -9.49
N GLU A 113 -0.50 -11.11 -10.29
CA GLU A 113 -1.07 -9.78 -10.12
C GLU A 113 -2.52 -9.89 -9.68
N CYS A 114 -3.01 -8.96 -8.87
CA CYS A 114 -4.41 -8.87 -8.46
C CYS A 114 -5.02 -7.53 -8.91
N LYS A 115 -6.17 -7.59 -9.59
CA LYS A 115 -6.95 -6.40 -9.99
C LYS A 115 -8.37 -6.51 -9.46
N ALA A 116 -8.66 -5.76 -8.40
CA ALA A 116 -9.99 -5.74 -7.76
C ALA A 116 -11.05 -4.96 -8.56
N SER A 117 -10.61 -4.04 -9.43
CA SER A 117 -11.48 -3.28 -10.32
C SER A 117 -10.77 -3.00 -11.64
N ILE A 118 -11.47 -3.19 -12.76
CA ILE A 118 -10.93 -2.96 -14.11
C ILE A 118 -11.83 -1.97 -14.85
N GLN A 119 -11.27 -0.82 -15.20
CA GLN A 119 -11.93 0.15 -16.07
C GLN A 119 -11.62 -0.10 -17.55
N ASN A 120 -10.37 -0.47 -17.85
CA ASN A 120 -9.92 -0.77 -19.20
C ASN A 120 -9.05 -2.04 -19.22
N TYR A 121 -9.63 -3.12 -19.73
CA TYR A 121 -8.98 -4.42 -19.85
C TYR A 121 -7.73 -4.38 -20.75
N SER A 122 -7.72 -3.56 -21.80
CA SER A 122 -6.57 -3.47 -22.70
C SER A 122 -5.35 -2.86 -22.02
N ASP A 123 -5.58 -1.85 -21.16
CA ASP A 123 -4.51 -1.20 -20.41
C ASP A 123 -4.00 -2.10 -19.28
N VAL A 124 -4.86 -2.91 -18.67
CA VAL A 124 -4.44 -3.97 -17.73
C VAL A 124 -3.48 -4.95 -18.40
N VAL A 125 -3.80 -5.46 -19.59
CA VAL A 125 -2.90 -6.40 -20.29
C VAL A 125 -1.57 -5.74 -20.66
N LYS A 126 -1.56 -4.47 -21.11
CA LYS A 126 -0.32 -3.72 -21.34
C LYS A 126 0.50 -3.56 -20.06
N GLU A 127 -0.14 -3.25 -18.94
CA GLU A 127 0.55 -3.13 -17.63
C GLU A 127 1.19 -4.46 -17.23
N LEU A 128 0.51 -5.58 -17.44
CA LEU A 128 1.05 -6.92 -17.17
C LEU A 128 2.26 -7.25 -18.05
N GLU A 129 2.22 -6.91 -19.35
CA GLU A 129 3.35 -7.08 -20.28
C GLU A 129 4.59 -6.29 -19.81
N LEU A 130 4.38 -5.06 -19.31
CA LEU A 130 5.46 -4.26 -18.73
C LEU A 130 6.04 -4.90 -17.46
N ARG A 131 5.18 -5.44 -16.58
CA ARG A 131 5.63 -6.13 -15.35
C ARG A 131 6.37 -7.43 -15.66
N GLN A 132 5.94 -8.18 -16.67
CA GLN A 132 6.65 -9.35 -17.18
C GLN A 132 8.07 -8.97 -17.64
N LYS A 133 8.21 -7.86 -18.39
CA LYS A 133 9.53 -7.36 -18.79
C LYS A 133 10.40 -7.02 -17.58
N ILE A 134 9.83 -6.36 -16.56
CA ILE A 134 10.56 -6.05 -15.31
C ILE A 134 11.06 -7.32 -14.63
N VAL A 135 10.26 -8.40 -14.58
CA VAL A 135 10.68 -9.69 -14.03
C VAL A 135 11.86 -10.26 -14.81
N LEU A 136 11.77 -10.28 -16.14
CA LEU A 136 12.82 -10.83 -17.01
C LEU A 136 14.12 -10.03 -16.91
N ASP A 137 14.03 -8.69 -16.90
CA ASP A 137 15.18 -7.78 -16.77
C ASP A 137 15.89 -7.92 -15.39
N ASN A 138 15.24 -8.54 -14.40
CA ASN A 138 15.76 -8.72 -13.04
C ASN A 138 15.78 -10.20 -12.61
N ILE A 139 15.81 -11.13 -13.57
CA ILE A 139 15.70 -12.57 -13.27
C ILE A 139 16.88 -13.09 -12.44
N ASP A 140 18.09 -12.58 -12.67
CA ASP A 140 19.28 -12.97 -11.91
C ASP A 140 19.12 -12.61 -10.43
N TYR A 141 18.64 -11.40 -10.15
CA TYR A 141 18.34 -10.96 -8.77
C TYR A 141 17.30 -11.87 -8.12
N ILE A 142 16.24 -12.25 -8.84
CA ILE A 142 15.18 -13.15 -8.35
C ILE A 142 15.75 -14.54 -8.03
N ILE A 143 16.62 -15.06 -8.90
CA ILE A 143 17.29 -16.35 -8.71
C ILE A 143 18.16 -16.31 -7.47
N GLU A 144 19.01 -15.30 -7.32
CA GLU A 144 19.96 -15.19 -6.22
C GLU A 144 19.27 -14.92 -4.87
N ASN A 145 18.26 -14.05 -4.84
CA ASN A 145 17.71 -13.53 -3.59
C ASN A 145 16.40 -14.21 -3.15
N TYR A 146 15.64 -14.82 -4.07
CA TYR A 146 14.32 -15.40 -3.75
C TYR A 146 14.26 -16.91 -3.93
N LEU A 147 14.82 -17.44 -5.02
CA LEU A 147 14.60 -18.82 -5.42
C LEU A 147 15.75 -19.75 -5.03
N GLY A 148 16.99 -19.30 -5.16
CA GLY A 148 18.20 -20.11 -5.01
C GLY A 148 18.45 -21.08 -6.17
N PHE A 149 17.68 -20.99 -7.27
CA PHE A 149 17.86 -21.81 -8.47
C PHE A 149 17.24 -21.14 -9.70
N GLU A 150 17.72 -21.52 -10.87
CA GLU A 150 17.13 -21.11 -12.15
C GLU A 150 15.78 -21.83 -12.39
N PRO A 151 14.67 -21.09 -12.57
CA PRO A 151 13.35 -21.68 -12.79
C PRO A 151 13.30 -22.37 -14.17
N LYS A 152 12.75 -23.59 -14.20
CA LYS A 152 12.52 -24.32 -15.45
C LYS A 152 11.33 -23.77 -16.25
N ASN A 153 10.40 -23.12 -15.55
CA ASN A 153 9.20 -22.56 -16.15
C ASN A 153 8.73 -21.37 -15.31
N ILE A 154 8.39 -20.28 -15.99
CA ILE A 154 7.84 -19.06 -15.39
C ILE A 154 6.46 -18.84 -16.01
N LYS A 155 5.45 -18.76 -15.15
CA LYS A 155 4.09 -18.39 -15.54
C LYS A 155 3.67 -17.08 -14.89
N TYR A 156 2.79 -16.37 -15.58
CA TYR A 156 2.22 -15.11 -15.11
C TYR A 156 0.71 -15.27 -14.98
N VAL A 157 0.19 -14.95 -13.79
CA VAL A 157 -1.24 -15.03 -13.50
C VAL A 157 -1.80 -13.66 -13.17
N ILE A 158 -3.07 -13.46 -13.47
CA ILE A 158 -3.85 -12.32 -12.99
C ILE A 158 -5.10 -12.81 -12.27
N GLY A 159 -5.19 -12.49 -10.98
CA GLY A 159 -6.35 -12.70 -10.13
C GLY A 159 -7.35 -11.55 -10.28
N VAL A 160 -8.59 -11.89 -10.63
CA VAL A 160 -9.73 -10.97 -10.75
C VAL A 160 -10.98 -11.58 -10.15
N TYR A 161 -11.98 -10.75 -9.87
CA TYR A 161 -13.30 -11.26 -9.56
C TYR A 161 -13.94 -11.90 -10.79
N SER A 162 -14.83 -12.87 -10.55
CA SER A 162 -15.53 -13.61 -11.61
C SER A 162 -16.41 -12.75 -12.52
N SER A 163 -16.66 -11.48 -12.17
CA SER A 163 -17.31 -10.51 -13.04
C SER A 163 -16.45 -10.06 -14.22
N ASP A 164 -15.13 -10.14 -14.10
CA ASP A 164 -14.16 -9.54 -15.02
C ASP A 164 -13.34 -10.59 -15.79
N ASP A 165 -13.48 -11.88 -15.45
CA ASP A 165 -12.62 -12.95 -15.97
C ASP A 165 -12.79 -13.17 -17.48
N GLU A 166 -14.01 -13.28 -18.00
CA GLU A 166 -14.27 -13.59 -19.40
C GLU A 166 -13.79 -12.49 -20.34
N GLU A 167 -14.04 -11.22 -19.99
CA GLU A 167 -13.61 -10.09 -20.83
C GLU A 167 -12.09 -9.92 -20.80
N LEU A 168 -11.45 -10.16 -19.65
CA LEU A 168 -10.00 -10.15 -19.56
C LEU A 168 -9.35 -11.27 -20.39
N ILE A 169 -9.90 -12.50 -20.35
CA ILE A 169 -9.38 -13.61 -21.17
C ILE A 169 -9.47 -13.28 -22.66
N LYS A 170 -10.58 -12.70 -23.12
CA LYS A 170 -10.71 -12.27 -24.53
C LYS A 170 -9.60 -11.28 -24.91
N LYS A 171 -9.33 -10.29 -24.06
CA LYS A 171 -8.29 -9.29 -24.34
C LYS A 171 -6.88 -9.87 -24.33
N ILE A 172 -6.60 -10.83 -23.44
CA ILE A 172 -5.33 -11.58 -23.44
C ILE A 172 -5.17 -12.34 -24.75
N ILE A 173 -6.22 -13.03 -25.22
CA ILE A 173 -6.21 -13.77 -26.48
C ILE A 173 -6.05 -12.84 -27.69
N GLU A 174 -6.80 -11.74 -27.75
CA GLU A 174 -6.73 -10.74 -28.82
C GLU A 174 -5.32 -10.13 -28.96
N ARG A 175 -4.63 -9.92 -27.83
CA ARG A 175 -3.26 -9.40 -27.79
C ARG A 175 -2.18 -10.46 -27.93
N ASN A 176 -2.56 -11.74 -27.99
CA ASN A 176 -1.65 -12.88 -28.03
C ASN A 176 -0.67 -12.93 -26.82
N SER A 177 -1.11 -12.45 -25.66
CA SER A 177 -0.32 -12.40 -24.42
C SER A 177 -0.42 -13.71 -23.64
N ASP A 178 0.55 -13.98 -22.76
CA ASP A 178 0.71 -15.27 -22.07
C ASP A 178 0.36 -15.17 -20.57
N PHE A 179 -0.85 -14.69 -20.28
CA PHE A 179 -1.37 -14.53 -18.93
C PHE A 179 -2.50 -15.51 -18.63
N ILE A 180 -2.42 -16.16 -17.47
CA ILE A 180 -3.43 -17.10 -16.99
C ILE A 180 -4.38 -16.35 -16.05
N VAL A 181 -5.68 -16.41 -16.32
CA VAL A 181 -6.69 -15.73 -15.48
C VAL A 181 -7.12 -16.64 -14.33
N TRP A 182 -6.94 -16.13 -13.12
CA TRP A 182 -7.47 -16.69 -11.88
C TRP A 182 -8.74 -15.94 -11.51
N SER A 183 -9.87 -16.65 -11.56
CA SER A 183 -11.20 -16.14 -11.29
C SER A 183 -11.57 -16.41 -9.83
N ILE A 184 -11.96 -15.37 -9.12
CA ILE A 184 -12.35 -15.40 -7.72
C ILE A 184 -13.85 -15.18 -7.59
N ASP A 185 -14.57 -16.22 -7.12
CA ASP A 185 -15.92 -16.06 -6.60
C ASP A 185 -15.81 -15.61 -5.14
N ARG A 186 -15.83 -14.29 -4.92
CA ARG A 186 -15.69 -13.68 -3.59
C ARG A 186 -16.78 -14.08 -2.60
N TYR A 187 -17.99 -14.42 -3.09
CA TYR A 187 -19.13 -14.75 -2.23
C TYR A 187 -19.05 -16.19 -1.75
N LYS A 188 -18.64 -17.10 -2.63
CA LYS A 188 -18.42 -18.51 -2.27
C LYS A 188 -17.02 -18.78 -1.72
N LYS A 189 -16.14 -17.79 -1.79
CA LYS A 189 -14.71 -17.88 -1.48
C LYS A 189 -14.05 -19.05 -2.24
N LEU A 190 -14.19 -19.03 -3.56
CA LEU A 190 -13.62 -20.05 -4.44
C LEU A 190 -12.64 -19.42 -5.43
N LEU A 191 -11.45 -19.98 -5.52
CA LEU A 191 -10.49 -19.69 -6.58
C LEU A 191 -10.67 -20.72 -7.71
N SER A 192 -10.68 -20.26 -8.95
CA SER A 192 -10.64 -21.13 -10.12
C SER A 192 -9.72 -20.58 -11.19
N PHE A 193 -9.06 -21.44 -11.97
CA PHE A 193 -8.58 -21.00 -13.28
C PHE A 193 -9.76 -21.02 -14.27
N LYS A 194 -9.80 -20.07 -15.20
CA LYS A 194 -10.84 -19.97 -16.21
C LYS A 194 -10.22 -20.11 -17.62
N SER A 195 -10.87 -20.89 -18.46
CA SER A 195 -10.48 -21.16 -19.85
C SER A 195 -11.74 -21.27 -20.71
N PHE A 196 -11.63 -21.08 -22.02
CA PHE A 196 -12.72 -21.24 -22.97
C PHE A 196 -12.72 -22.65 -23.59
N LEU A 197 -13.89 -23.19 -23.90
CA LEU A 197 -14.00 -24.52 -24.51
C LEU A 197 -13.51 -24.56 -25.97
N ASN A 198 -13.66 -23.45 -26.70
CA ASN A 198 -13.47 -23.37 -28.16
C ASN A 198 -12.21 -22.58 -28.56
N ILE A 199 -11.09 -22.81 -27.88
CA ILE A 199 -9.80 -22.17 -28.22
C ILE A 199 -8.82 -23.21 -28.75
N SER A 200 -7.92 -22.75 -29.63
CA SER A 200 -6.86 -23.57 -30.20
C SER A 200 -5.90 -24.08 -29.11
N GLU A 201 -5.22 -25.20 -29.39
CA GLU A 201 -4.23 -25.77 -28.46
C GLU A 201 -3.08 -24.79 -28.16
N THR A 202 -2.70 -23.96 -29.14
CA THR A 202 -1.71 -22.89 -28.95
C THR A 202 -2.20 -21.82 -27.99
N GLN A 203 -3.49 -21.44 -28.07
CA GLN A 203 -4.10 -20.51 -27.11
C GLN A 203 -4.24 -21.13 -25.71
N LYS A 204 -4.60 -22.42 -25.60
CA LYS A 204 -4.69 -23.12 -24.31
C LYS A 204 -3.38 -23.06 -23.53
N ARG A 205 -2.24 -23.32 -24.20
CA ARG A 205 -0.90 -23.25 -23.58
C ARG A 205 -0.53 -21.87 -23.01
N LYS A 206 -1.18 -20.80 -23.51
CA LYS A 206 -0.95 -19.42 -23.06
C LYS A 206 -1.81 -19.05 -21.85
N ILE A 207 -3.03 -19.58 -21.77
CA ILE A 207 -4.01 -19.21 -20.74
C ILE A 207 -4.22 -20.29 -19.66
N GLU A 208 -3.57 -21.45 -19.79
CA GLU A 208 -3.58 -22.53 -18.80
C GLU A 208 -2.17 -22.80 -18.26
N HIS A 209 -2.09 -23.38 -17.05
CA HIS A 209 -0.79 -23.83 -16.53
C HIS A 209 -0.32 -25.06 -17.29
N ASP A 210 0.97 -25.14 -17.62
CA ASP A 210 1.55 -26.35 -18.24
C ASP A 210 1.45 -27.56 -17.29
N HIS A 211 1.31 -27.30 -15.99
CA HIS A 211 1.11 -28.32 -14.99
C HIS A 211 -0.37 -28.69 -14.89
N THR A 212 -0.80 -29.67 -15.69
CA THR A 212 -2.19 -30.17 -15.73
C THR A 212 -2.78 -30.54 -14.36
N LYS A 213 -1.95 -31.05 -13.44
CA LYS A 213 -2.36 -31.34 -12.05
C LYS A 213 -2.76 -30.06 -11.31
N LEU A 214 -2.06 -28.95 -11.51
CA LEU A 214 -2.43 -27.65 -10.91
C LEU A 214 -3.75 -27.16 -11.48
N ASN A 215 -3.95 -27.18 -12.80
CA ASN A 215 -5.23 -26.81 -13.41
C ASN A 215 -6.39 -27.61 -12.80
N ASN A 216 -6.23 -28.93 -12.66
CA ASN A 216 -7.28 -29.77 -12.07
C ASN A 216 -7.56 -29.45 -10.61
N LYS A 217 -6.52 -29.13 -9.82
CA LYS A 217 -6.69 -28.75 -8.41
C LYS A 217 -7.27 -27.35 -8.24
N LEU A 218 -6.99 -26.43 -9.15
CA LEU A 218 -7.56 -25.08 -9.19
C LEU A 218 -8.97 -25.04 -9.80
N LYS A 219 -9.76 -26.11 -9.71
CA LYS A 219 -11.18 -26.11 -10.09
C LYS A 219 -12.00 -25.93 -8.82
N LYS A 220 -12.37 -24.68 -8.49
CA LYS A 220 -13.17 -24.32 -7.30
C LYS A 220 -12.50 -24.72 -5.99
N ILE A 221 -11.25 -24.34 -5.83
CA ILE A 221 -10.54 -24.54 -4.57
C ILE A 221 -11.05 -23.54 -3.52
N PRO A 222 -11.33 -23.98 -2.27
CA PRO A 222 -11.63 -23.08 -1.18
C PRO A 222 -10.49 -22.09 -0.96
N THR A 223 -10.84 -20.83 -0.73
CA THR A 223 -9.88 -19.76 -0.42
C THR A 223 -10.43 -18.87 0.70
N ASP A 224 -9.63 -17.94 1.21
CA ASP A 224 -10.06 -16.96 2.22
C ASP A 224 -9.25 -15.67 2.13
N THR A 225 -9.77 -14.60 2.74
CA THR A 225 -9.07 -13.33 2.94
C THR A 225 -8.15 -13.36 4.16
N GLY A 226 -8.23 -14.39 5.00
CA GLY A 226 -7.48 -14.57 6.25
C GLY A 226 -6.01 -14.99 6.09
N GLY A 227 -5.32 -14.43 5.09
CA GLY A 227 -3.92 -14.72 4.74
C GLY A 227 -2.91 -13.88 5.52
N TYR A 228 -2.36 -12.89 4.81
CA TYR A 228 -1.41 -11.92 5.32
C TYR A 228 -2.15 -10.60 5.64
N ASP A 229 -1.91 -10.02 6.82
CA ASP A 229 -2.59 -8.77 7.21
C ASP A 229 -1.96 -7.53 6.58
N MET A 230 -0.72 -7.61 6.10
CA MET A 230 -0.05 -6.51 5.40
C MET A 230 1.02 -6.99 4.41
N PHE A 231 1.31 -6.13 3.44
CA PHE A 231 2.41 -6.22 2.50
C PHE A 231 3.32 -4.98 2.63
N PRO A 232 4.54 -4.99 2.06
CA PRO A 232 5.51 -3.91 2.23
C PRO A 232 5.02 -2.54 1.75
N SER A 233 4.19 -2.48 0.71
CA SER A 233 3.59 -1.24 0.20
C SER A 233 2.22 -0.89 0.79
N SER A 234 1.64 -1.74 1.65
CA SER A 234 0.29 -1.53 2.19
C SER A 234 0.07 -0.13 2.77
N HIS A 235 -1.15 0.36 2.64
CA HIS A 235 -1.58 1.65 3.16
C HIS A 235 -1.27 1.78 4.67
N ILE A 236 -0.97 3.00 5.11
CA ILE A 236 -0.55 3.26 6.49
C ILE A 236 -1.56 2.77 7.53
N ILE A 237 -2.86 2.89 7.27
CA ILE A 237 -3.92 2.34 8.15
C ILE A 237 -3.81 0.82 8.30
N THR A 238 -3.54 0.09 7.21
CA THR A 238 -3.34 -1.36 7.25
C THR A 238 -2.13 -1.72 8.11
N ARG A 239 -1.05 -0.94 8.03
CA ARG A 239 0.13 -1.14 8.90
C ARG A 239 -0.17 -0.80 10.37
N LEU A 240 -0.91 0.28 10.62
CA LEU A 240 -1.32 0.68 11.97
C LEU A 240 -2.28 -0.34 12.61
N ARG A 241 -3.09 -1.04 11.81
CA ARG A 241 -3.97 -2.12 12.26
C ARG A 241 -3.23 -3.24 13.00
N GLN A 242 -1.92 -3.41 12.75
CA GLN A 242 -1.08 -4.36 13.50
C GLN A 242 -1.09 -4.09 15.01
N ILE A 243 -1.28 -2.83 15.44
CA ILE A 243 -1.45 -2.48 16.86
C ILE A 243 -2.74 -3.07 17.43
N ILE A 244 -3.82 -3.00 16.66
CA ILE A 244 -5.13 -3.55 17.05
C ILE A 244 -5.06 -5.07 17.09
N LEU A 245 -4.36 -5.71 16.15
CA LEU A 245 -4.22 -7.17 16.08
C LEU A 245 -3.32 -7.74 17.18
N THR A 246 -2.40 -6.93 17.72
CA THR A 246 -1.45 -7.34 18.77
C THR A 246 -1.78 -6.81 20.16
N LYS A 247 -2.94 -6.14 20.31
CA LYS A 247 -3.40 -5.59 21.58
C LYS A 247 -3.64 -6.67 22.62
N GLU A 248 -3.37 -6.33 23.87
CA GLU A 248 -3.66 -7.15 25.03
C GLU A 248 -4.47 -6.37 26.05
N LYS A 249 -5.30 -7.09 26.81
CA LYS A 249 -6.04 -6.49 27.91
C LYS A 249 -5.24 -6.66 29.19
N LYS A 250 -4.79 -5.55 29.79
CA LYS A 250 -4.10 -5.53 31.09
C LYS A 250 -4.88 -4.62 32.02
N GLN A 251 -5.50 -5.21 33.05
CA GLN A 251 -6.42 -4.53 33.96
C GLN A 251 -7.57 -3.81 33.21
N LYS A 252 -7.60 -2.48 33.24
CA LYS A 252 -8.60 -1.62 32.58
C LYS A 252 -8.15 -1.09 31.22
N ASP A 253 -6.88 -1.27 30.88
CA ASP A 253 -6.25 -0.71 29.69
C ASP A 253 -6.10 -1.76 28.58
N LEU A 254 -6.12 -1.25 27.35
CA LEU A 254 -5.62 -1.99 26.19
C LEU A 254 -4.19 -1.55 25.97
N ILE A 255 -3.28 -2.51 26.02
CA ILE A 255 -1.85 -2.27 25.88
C ILE A 255 -1.31 -2.98 24.65
N VAL A 256 -0.18 -2.50 24.15
CA VAL A 256 0.56 -3.15 23.09
C VAL A 256 2.05 -3.11 23.40
N SER A 257 2.73 -4.24 23.14
CA SER A 257 4.18 -4.37 23.29
C SER A 257 4.86 -4.24 21.93
N PRO A 258 5.93 -3.43 21.79
CA PRO A 258 6.73 -3.34 20.57
C PRO A 258 7.23 -4.70 20.06
N SER A 259 7.58 -5.61 20.96
CA SER A 259 8.01 -6.97 20.63
C SER A 259 6.92 -7.78 19.92
N LYS A 260 5.64 -7.62 20.32
CA LYS A 260 4.50 -8.29 19.68
C LYS A 260 4.20 -7.71 18.32
N ILE A 261 4.25 -6.38 18.17
CA ILE A 261 4.14 -5.71 16.87
C ILE A 261 5.24 -6.23 15.93
N LYS A 262 6.50 -6.22 16.38
CA LYS A 262 7.63 -6.72 15.60
C LYS A 262 7.44 -8.18 15.20
N SER A 263 7.01 -9.05 16.12
CA SER A 263 6.75 -10.46 15.81
C SER A 263 5.62 -10.63 14.79
N LYS A 264 4.54 -9.86 14.90
CA LYS A 264 3.42 -9.92 13.96
C LYS A 264 3.83 -9.44 12.57
N VAL A 265 4.52 -8.31 12.48
CA VAL A 265 5.10 -7.78 11.23
C VAL A 265 6.04 -8.82 10.62
N LYS A 266 6.94 -9.42 11.41
CA LYS A 266 7.85 -10.48 10.93
C LYS A 266 7.09 -11.68 10.35
N ASN A 267 5.94 -12.03 10.89
CA ASN A 267 5.13 -13.13 10.34
C ASN A 267 4.46 -12.74 9.01
N ASP A 268 3.96 -11.52 8.88
CA ASP A 268 3.28 -11.06 7.65
C ASP A 268 4.24 -10.84 6.48
N ILE A 269 5.45 -10.35 6.76
CA ILE A 269 6.49 -10.06 5.76
C ILE A 269 7.76 -10.89 6.00
N PHE A 270 7.56 -12.18 6.32
CA PHE A 270 8.64 -13.13 6.67
C PHE A 270 9.75 -13.27 5.63
N TYR A 271 9.43 -12.96 4.37
CA TYR A 271 10.31 -13.02 3.21
C TYR A 271 11.23 -11.80 3.03
N LEU A 272 11.08 -10.78 3.88
CA LEU A 272 11.99 -9.63 3.95
C LEU A 272 13.13 -9.88 4.95
N ASN A 273 14.22 -9.15 4.82
CA ASN A 273 15.31 -9.22 5.79
C ASN A 273 14.87 -8.65 7.16
N GLU A 274 15.53 -9.09 8.24
CA GLU A 274 15.14 -8.71 9.60
C GLU A 274 15.31 -7.21 9.89
N THR A 275 16.27 -6.56 9.25
CA THR A 275 16.50 -5.11 9.36
C THR A 275 15.30 -4.32 8.85
N ILE A 276 14.79 -4.66 7.66
CA ILE A 276 13.61 -4.04 7.05
C ILE A 276 12.36 -4.34 7.88
N GLN A 277 12.18 -5.59 8.34
CA GLN A 277 11.07 -5.95 9.21
C GLN A 277 11.05 -5.10 10.49
N THR A 278 12.23 -4.89 11.10
CA THR A 278 12.39 -4.08 12.31
C THR A 278 12.13 -2.59 12.04
N ASP A 279 12.62 -2.05 10.93
CA ASP A 279 12.35 -0.67 10.51
C ASP A 279 10.85 -0.43 10.28
N ILE A 280 10.17 -1.33 9.56
CA ILE A 280 8.72 -1.25 9.33
C ILE A 280 7.95 -1.27 10.66
N ALA A 281 8.28 -2.20 11.57
CA ALA A 281 7.64 -2.27 12.89
C ALA A 281 7.86 -1.00 13.71
N SER A 282 9.06 -0.43 13.68
CA SER A 282 9.40 0.81 14.40
C SER A 282 8.64 2.01 13.82
N ARG A 283 8.53 2.10 12.49
CA ARG A 283 7.73 3.14 11.81
C ARG A 283 6.25 3.05 12.17
N ILE A 284 5.69 1.85 12.31
CA ILE A 284 4.30 1.66 12.74
C ILE A 284 4.07 2.27 14.13
N ILE A 285 4.96 1.95 15.08
CA ILE A 285 4.87 2.45 16.47
C ILE A 285 5.01 3.97 16.49
N ASN A 286 6.07 4.50 15.89
CA ASN A 286 6.34 5.94 15.85
C ASN A 286 5.18 6.72 15.21
N TYR A 287 4.60 6.19 14.13
CA TYR A 287 3.49 6.84 13.46
C TYR A 287 2.20 6.77 14.30
N ALA A 288 1.94 5.65 14.96
CA ALA A 288 0.79 5.51 15.86
C ALA A 288 0.84 6.47 17.05
N GLU A 289 2.03 6.66 17.62
CA GLU A 289 2.28 7.65 18.66
C GLU A 289 2.08 9.07 18.11
N LYS A 290 2.64 9.36 16.93
CA LYS A 290 2.51 10.67 16.27
C LYS A 290 1.05 11.07 16.01
N ILE A 291 0.19 10.12 15.65
CA ILE A 291 -1.26 10.38 15.46
C ILE A 291 -2.07 10.33 16.77
N GLY A 292 -1.43 10.03 17.90
CA GLY A 292 -2.07 9.93 19.21
C GLY A 292 -3.01 8.74 19.35
N PHE A 293 -2.74 7.63 18.64
CA PHE A 293 -3.48 6.38 18.81
C PHE A 293 -2.90 5.52 19.94
N ILE A 294 -1.60 5.66 20.22
CA ILE A 294 -0.94 5.05 21.36
C ILE A 294 -0.13 6.09 22.13
N GLU A 295 0.12 5.84 23.41
CA GLU A 295 1.04 6.61 24.27
C GLU A 295 1.84 5.67 25.17
N PRO A 296 3.09 6.01 25.54
CA PRO A 296 3.82 5.27 26.57
C PRO A 296 3.04 5.24 27.89
N ILE A 297 3.01 4.08 28.58
CA ILE A 297 2.31 3.96 29.88
C ILE A 297 2.97 4.85 30.95
N ASP A 298 4.30 4.91 30.93
CA ASP A 298 5.13 5.78 31.75
C ASP A 298 6.45 6.06 31.00
N GLU A 299 7.26 7.01 31.49
CA GLU A 299 8.50 7.45 30.83
C GLU A 299 9.55 6.34 30.63
N ASN A 300 9.45 5.24 31.38
CA ASN A 300 10.38 4.12 31.34
C ASN A 300 9.76 2.84 30.76
N SER A 301 8.46 2.85 30.46
CA SER A 301 7.74 1.69 29.97
C SER A 301 8.04 1.44 28.51
N ILE A 302 8.31 0.18 28.18
CA ILE A 302 8.44 -0.30 26.81
C ILE A 302 7.04 -0.56 26.21
N GLU A 303 6.00 -0.66 27.04
CA GLU A 303 4.62 -0.89 26.64
C GLU A 303 3.87 0.42 26.38
N TYR A 304 2.98 0.39 25.39
CA TYR A 304 2.13 1.51 25.04
C TYR A 304 0.67 1.22 25.38
N ARG A 305 -0.06 2.24 25.86
CA ARG A 305 -1.52 2.22 26.00
C ARG A 305 -2.18 2.63 24.69
N ILE A 306 -3.23 1.92 24.27
CA ILE A 306 -4.10 2.33 23.16
C ILE A 306 -5.10 3.38 23.66
N ILE A 307 -5.08 4.54 23.03
CA ILE A 307 -5.91 5.70 23.36
C ILE A 307 -7.18 5.67 22.55
N SER A 308 -8.16 4.90 23.05
CA SER A 308 -9.49 4.80 22.48
C SER A 308 -10.56 4.57 23.54
N ASN A 309 -11.74 5.15 23.30
CA ASN A 309 -12.95 4.87 24.07
C ASN A 309 -13.55 3.50 23.73
N TYR A 310 -13.14 2.90 22.61
CA TYR A 310 -13.60 1.59 22.18
C TYR A 310 -12.70 0.47 22.69
N ARG A 311 -13.29 -0.71 22.89
CA ARG A 311 -12.55 -1.90 23.33
C ARG A 311 -12.60 -3.06 22.32
N HIS A 312 -13.63 -3.11 21.50
CA HIS A 312 -13.77 -4.10 20.43
C HIS A 312 -13.05 -3.66 19.14
N GLU A 313 -12.62 -4.62 18.34
CA GLU A 313 -11.78 -4.39 17.14
C GLU A 313 -12.38 -3.39 16.15
N SER A 314 -13.65 -3.55 15.77
CA SER A 314 -14.31 -2.64 14.82
C SER A 314 -14.38 -1.19 15.32
N GLY A 315 -14.58 -1.01 16.63
CA GLY A 315 -14.58 0.32 17.24
C GLY A 315 -13.18 0.94 17.28
N LEU A 316 -12.16 0.13 17.56
CA LEU A 316 -10.75 0.56 17.53
C LEU A 316 -10.32 0.94 16.11
N GLU A 317 -10.73 0.18 15.10
CA GLU A 317 -10.43 0.50 13.69
C GLU A 317 -11.05 1.83 13.28
N LYS A 318 -12.31 2.06 13.64
CA LYS A 318 -12.99 3.33 13.37
C LYS A 318 -12.26 4.50 14.03
N ASP A 319 -11.86 4.35 15.29
CA ASP A 319 -11.15 5.40 16.03
C ASP A 319 -9.73 5.65 15.46
N LEU A 320 -9.03 4.60 15.06
CA LEU A 320 -7.74 4.70 14.37
C LEU A 320 -7.87 5.50 13.07
N ILE A 321 -8.86 5.20 12.23
CA ILE A 321 -9.13 5.91 10.98
C ILE A 321 -9.45 7.38 11.27
N ASN A 322 -10.31 7.66 12.26
CA ASN A 322 -10.66 9.04 12.64
C ASN A 322 -9.43 9.84 13.10
N LYS A 323 -8.58 9.25 13.95
CA LYS A 323 -7.33 9.91 14.40
C LYS A 323 -6.38 10.16 13.24
N PHE A 324 -6.26 9.21 12.32
CA PHE A 324 -5.46 9.37 11.11
C PHE A 324 -6.01 10.49 10.20
N ILE A 325 -7.32 10.55 9.97
CA ILE A 325 -7.96 11.62 9.18
C ILE A 325 -7.71 12.98 9.84
N ASN A 326 -7.97 13.11 11.14
CA ASN A 326 -7.72 14.35 11.89
C ASN A 326 -6.25 14.77 11.83
N PHE A 327 -5.35 13.80 11.88
CA PHE A 327 -3.93 14.03 11.72
C PHE A 327 -3.59 14.54 10.32
N LYS A 328 -4.17 13.96 9.26
CA LYS A 328 -3.99 14.41 7.88
C LYS A 328 -4.56 15.80 7.60
N ILE A 329 -5.69 16.13 8.21
CA ILE A 329 -6.27 17.48 8.17
C ILE A 329 -5.28 18.48 8.78
N LYS A 330 -4.73 18.19 9.97
CA LYS A 330 -3.71 19.04 10.61
C LYS A 330 -2.45 19.20 9.76
N GLU A 331 -1.95 18.12 9.14
CA GLU A 331 -0.82 18.20 8.20
C GLU A 331 -1.15 19.12 7.02
N LYS A 332 -2.38 19.05 6.47
CA LYS A 332 -2.79 19.91 5.37
C LYS A 332 -2.93 21.39 5.78
N GLU A 333 -3.43 21.66 6.98
CA GLU A 333 -3.49 23.01 7.54
C GLU A 333 -2.10 23.63 7.73
N MET A 334 -1.13 22.83 8.17
CA MET A 334 0.28 23.25 8.27
C MET A 334 0.88 23.53 6.89
N GLU A 335 0.63 22.67 5.90
CA GLU A 335 1.07 22.88 4.53
C GLU A 335 0.50 24.19 3.95
N ILE A 336 -0.79 24.47 4.19
CA ILE A 336 -1.44 25.73 3.79
C ILE A 336 -0.76 26.92 4.46
N PHE A 337 -0.44 26.80 5.75
CA PHE A 337 0.29 27.83 6.48
C PHE A 337 1.68 28.08 5.87
N GLU A 338 2.49 27.05 5.66
CA GLU A 338 3.84 27.17 5.09
C GLU A 338 3.82 27.72 3.66
N ASN A 339 2.88 27.28 2.83
CA ASN A 339 2.71 27.79 1.47
C ASN A 339 2.32 29.28 1.47
N SER A 340 1.48 29.71 2.41
CA SER A 340 1.11 31.13 2.53
C SER A 340 2.33 32.01 2.82
N HIS A 341 3.25 31.54 3.66
CA HIS A 341 4.50 32.22 3.95
C HIS A 341 5.42 32.23 2.72
N THR A 342 5.57 31.10 2.05
CA THR A 342 6.42 30.96 0.86
C THR A 342 5.97 31.90 -0.26
N ASN A 343 4.69 31.90 -0.59
CA ASN A 343 4.11 32.78 -1.62
C ASN A 343 4.31 34.27 -1.27
N ALA A 344 4.06 34.66 -0.02
CA ALA A 344 4.29 36.03 0.42
C ALA A 344 5.78 36.42 0.35
N MET A 345 6.70 35.51 0.70
CA MET A 345 8.13 35.76 0.61
C MET A 345 8.59 35.98 -0.83
N GLU A 346 8.07 35.20 -1.78
CA GLU A 346 8.43 35.31 -3.19
C GLU A 346 8.06 36.66 -3.78
N ILE A 347 6.84 37.16 -3.51
CA ILE A 347 6.41 38.49 -3.97
C ILE A 347 7.31 39.59 -3.40
N ILE A 348 7.60 39.56 -2.08
CA ILE A 348 8.48 40.56 -1.47
C ILE A 348 9.90 40.49 -2.04
N LYS A 349 10.44 39.28 -2.30
CA LYS A 349 11.75 39.12 -2.92
C LYS A 349 11.79 39.67 -4.35
N GLN A 350 10.72 39.49 -5.13
CA GLN A 350 10.62 40.05 -6.48
C GLN A 350 10.60 41.58 -6.43
N GLU A 351 9.85 42.18 -5.51
CA GLU A 351 9.82 43.64 -5.33
C GLU A 351 11.16 44.23 -4.91
N LEU A 352 11.86 43.56 -3.98
CA LEU A 352 13.22 43.96 -3.58
C LEU A 352 14.20 43.92 -4.76
N LYS A 353 14.10 42.90 -5.63
CA LYS A 353 14.91 42.81 -6.85
C LYS A 353 14.59 43.96 -7.82
N MET A 354 13.31 44.28 -8.01
CA MET A 354 12.88 45.38 -8.86
C MET A 354 13.37 46.74 -8.35
N GLN A 355 13.26 47.01 -7.05
CA GLN A 355 13.80 48.24 -6.43
C GLN A 355 15.31 48.35 -6.63
N TYR A 356 16.04 47.26 -6.37
CA TYR A 356 17.49 47.24 -6.57
C TYR A 356 17.92 47.41 -8.04
N THR A 357 17.06 47.05 -8.99
CA THR A 357 17.30 47.26 -10.42
C THR A 357 17.06 48.71 -10.80
N LEU A 358 16.00 49.32 -10.26
CA LEU A 358 15.67 50.74 -10.48
C LEU A 358 16.70 51.68 -9.83
N ASP A 359 17.24 51.34 -8.67
CA ASP A 359 18.25 52.17 -7.97
C ASP A 359 19.65 52.11 -8.64
N LYS A 360 19.85 51.22 -9.62
CA LYS A 360 21.10 51.08 -10.39
C LYS A 360 21.09 51.80 -11.74
N PHE A 361 19.94 52.32 -12.16
CA PHE A 361 19.77 53.18 -13.34
C PHE A 361 19.47 54.61 -12.88
#